data_AF-A0A397B6D9-F1
#
_entry.id   AF-A0A397B6D9-F1
#
_cell.length_a   1.000
_cell.length_b   1.000
_cell.length_c   1.000
_cell.angle_alpha   90.00
_cell.angle_beta   90.00
_cell.angle_gamma   90.00
#
_symmetry.space_group_name_H-M   'P 1'
#
loop_
_entity.id
_entity.type
_entity.pdbx_description
1 polymer ?
#
loop_
_entity_poly.entity_id
_entity_poly.type
_entity_poly.pdbx_seq_one_letter_code
_entity_poly.pdbx_strand_id
1 'polypeptide(L)'
;MTTVVHRRVLAGAATALFASSVYPVYNPRCTDGAMRLDDDDPIVHATREIAFQTGVTHPENVHVYVSMDGETGGSMGANVFGRGSVCISNAVYRGFHLDENVDDEDEDDLPSKEEAEFILAHECVHLAKNHSLVMSSFVPMAMLSSASLTTKVSNKFLATLLGVGSLVVGGIYLSWWMEYEADHGAASLGHRFHIGGLSTLERTRRRNCMFKQMHPTRWITDEGNYLADTAHPWLTTRIDHLSSHNIDDCHNCAFCSLVSTPFRST
;
A
#
# COMPACT_ATOMS: atom_id res chain seq x y z
N MET A 1 39.87 -0.49 -19.95
CA MET A 1 39.20 -1.82 -19.97
C MET A 1 38.43 -2.11 -18.68
N THR A 2 38.93 -1.76 -17.49
CA THR A 2 38.28 -1.97 -16.18
C THR A 2 36.90 -1.33 -16.03
N THR A 3 36.71 -0.10 -16.53
CA THR A 3 35.44 0.65 -16.42
C THR A 3 34.26 0.00 -17.16
N VAL A 4 34.50 -0.72 -18.25
CA VAL A 4 33.46 -1.41 -19.04
C VAL A 4 32.98 -2.66 -18.32
N VAL A 5 33.88 -3.38 -17.65
CA VAL A 5 33.56 -4.58 -16.86
C VAL A 5 32.69 -4.19 -15.64
N HIS A 6 33.03 -3.11 -14.93
CA HIS A 6 32.22 -2.62 -13.81
C HIS A 6 30.80 -2.20 -14.20
N ARG A 7 30.61 -1.55 -15.36
CA ARG A 7 29.27 -1.17 -15.85
C ARG A 7 28.41 -2.38 -16.21
N ARG A 8 29.01 -3.40 -16.84
CA ARG A 8 28.28 -4.64 -17.20
C ARG A 8 27.88 -5.44 -15.97
N VAL A 9 28.76 -5.54 -14.98
CA VAL A 9 28.47 -6.22 -13.70
C VAL A 9 27.35 -5.48 -12.96
N LEU A 10 27.41 -4.16 -12.88
CA LEU A 10 26.37 -3.36 -12.23
C LEU A 10 25.02 -3.48 -12.94
N ALA A 11 25.00 -3.41 -14.28
CA ALA A 11 23.79 -3.59 -15.06
C ALA A 11 23.21 -5.01 -14.85
N GLY A 12 24.05 -6.04 -14.89
CA GLY A 12 23.63 -7.41 -14.61
C GLY A 12 23.04 -7.58 -13.21
N ALA A 13 23.67 -7.00 -12.19
CA ALA A 13 23.17 -7.02 -10.82
C ALA A 13 21.84 -6.28 -10.67
N ALA A 14 21.70 -5.08 -11.25
CA ALA A 14 20.46 -4.32 -11.23
C ALA A 14 19.33 -5.07 -11.95
N THR A 15 19.60 -5.68 -13.10
CA THR A 15 18.64 -6.52 -13.83
C THR A 15 18.24 -7.76 -13.03
N ALA A 16 19.19 -8.46 -12.40
CA ALA A 16 18.89 -9.63 -11.58
C ALA A 16 18.03 -9.26 -10.35
N LEU A 17 18.35 -8.15 -9.69
CA LEU A 17 17.56 -7.63 -8.58
C LEU A 17 16.14 -7.24 -9.02
N PHE A 18 16.01 -6.52 -10.13
CA PHE A 18 14.71 -6.18 -10.71
C PHE A 18 13.90 -7.43 -11.05
N ALA A 19 14.51 -8.42 -11.70
CA ALA A 19 13.82 -9.67 -12.04
C ALA A 19 13.35 -10.40 -10.77
N SER A 20 14.17 -10.42 -9.72
CA SER A 20 13.82 -11.03 -8.44
C SER A 20 12.70 -10.28 -7.70
N SER A 21 12.70 -8.94 -7.74
CA SER A 21 11.67 -8.12 -7.07
C SER A 21 10.34 -8.12 -7.84
N VAL A 22 10.37 -8.20 -9.17
CA VAL A 22 9.16 -8.24 -10.00
C VAL A 22 8.51 -9.63 -10.06
N TYR A 23 9.26 -10.71 -9.79
CA TYR A 23 8.68 -12.06 -9.78
C TYR A 23 7.40 -12.19 -8.92
N PRO A 24 7.37 -11.75 -7.64
CA PRO A 24 6.14 -11.78 -6.84
C PRO A 24 5.05 -10.84 -7.38
N VAL A 25 5.40 -9.77 -8.10
CA VAL A 25 4.42 -8.88 -8.77
C VAL A 25 3.78 -9.58 -9.97
N TYR A 26 4.55 -10.35 -10.73
CA TYR A 26 4.05 -11.10 -11.89
C TYR A 26 3.23 -12.33 -11.50
N ASN A 27 3.59 -12.99 -10.40
CA ASN A 27 2.88 -14.14 -9.84
C ASN A 27 2.42 -13.84 -8.40
N PRO A 28 1.41 -12.96 -8.25
CA PRO A 28 1.00 -12.44 -6.96
C PRO A 28 0.41 -13.53 -6.08
N ARG A 29 0.93 -13.61 -4.86
CA ARG A 29 0.45 -14.47 -3.78
C ARG A 29 0.65 -13.75 -2.46
N CYS A 30 -0.24 -14.00 -1.51
CA CYS A 30 -0.08 -13.57 -0.13
C CYS A 30 0.92 -14.50 0.60
N THR A 31 1.35 -14.10 1.80
CA THR A 31 2.32 -14.84 2.61
C THR A 31 1.88 -16.28 2.88
N ASP A 32 2.87 -17.16 3.10
CA ASP A 32 2.65 -18.56 3.45
C ASP A 32 1.72 -18.66 4.67
N GLY A 33 0.53 -19.26 4.49
CA GLY A 33 -0.51 -19.39 5.51
C GLY A 33 -1.83 -18.66 5.19
N ALA A 34 -1.83 -17.73 4.23
CA ALA A 34 -3.06 -17.09 3.78
C ALA A 34 -3.88 -18.04 2.88
N MET A 35 -5.17 -18.18 3.17
CA MET A 35 -6.09 -19.03 2.41
C MET A 35 -6.73 -18.21 1.30
N ARG A 36 -6.64 -18.68 0.05
CA ARG A 36 -7.38 -18.10 -1.06
C ARG A 36 -8.88 -18.36 -0.85
N LEU A 37 -9.69 -17.32 -0.97
CA LEU A 37 -11.15 -17.44 -0.96
C LEU A 37 -11.68 -17.98 -2.29
N ASP A 38 -12.81 -18.67 -2.22
CA ASP A 38 -13.51 -19.17 -3.39
C ASP A 38 -14.03 -18.02 -4.25
N ASP A 39 -14.07 -18.24 -5.56
CA ASP A 39 -14.47 -17.19 -6.51
C ASP A 39 -15.95 -16.76 -6.36
N ASP A 40 -16.76 -17.56 -5.65
CA ASP A 40 -18.17 -17.32 -5.31
C ASP A 40 -18.37 -16.60 -3.96
N ASP A 41 -17.29 -16.34 -3.19
CA ASP A 41 -17.40 -15.64 -1.91
C ASP A 41 -17.86 -14.17 -2.13
N PRO A 42 -18.85 -13.66 -1.37
CA PRO A 42 -19.35 -12.30 -1.51
C PRO A 42 -18.26 -11.22 -1.46
N ILE A 43 -17.23 -11.38 -0.61
CA ILE A 43 -16.15 -10.39 -0.51
C ILE A 43 -15.27 -10.40 -1.76
N VAL A 44 -15.14 -11.55 -2.44
CA VAL A 44 -14.40 -11.66 -3.70
C VAL A 44 -15.15 -10.92 -4.80
N HIS A 45 -16.47 -11.08 -4.89
CA HIS A 45 -17.29 -10.34 -5.83
C HIS A 45 -17.19 -8.82 -5.61
N ALA A 46 -17.33 -8.37 -4.37
CA ALA A 46 -17.20 -6.96 -4.01
C ALA A 46 -15.80 -6.41 -4.34
N THR A 47 -14.74 -7.17 -4.03
CA THR A 47 -13.36 -6.77 -4.35
C THR A 47 -13.15 -6.61 -5.85
N ARG A 48 -13.72 -7.50 -6.67
CA ARG A 48 -13.60 -7.42 -8.15
C ARG A 48 -14.38 -6.24 -8.71
N GLU A 49 -15.56 -5.95 -8.18
CA GLU A 49 -16.34 -4.77 -8.56
C GLU A 49 -15.59 -3.48 -8.21
N ILE A 50 -15.06 -3.39 -6.99
CA ILE A 50 -14.22 -2.28 -6.55
C ILE A 50 -12.99 -2.15 -7.44
N ALA A 51 -12.27 -3.24 -7.73
CA ALA A 51 -11.12 -3.25 -8.63
C ALA A 51 -11.46 -2.71 -10.03
N PHE A 52 -12.63 -3.05 -10.56
CA PHE A 52 -13.10 -2.49 -11.82
C PHE A 52 -13.31 -0.97 -11.72
N GLN A 53 -13.94 -0.49 -10.64
CA GLN A 53 -14.18 0.93 -10.40
C GLN A 53 -12.86 1.73 -10.24
N THR A 54 -11.86 1.17 -9.57
CA THR A 54 -10.54 1.81 -9.41
C THR A 54 -9.68 1.80 -10.69
N GLY A 55 -10.09 1.06 -11.73
CA GLY A 55 -9.42 1.04 -13.03
C GLY A 55 -8.51 -0.17 -13.29
N VAL A 56 -8.67 -1.26 -12.55
CA VAL A 56 -8.06 -2.56 -12.89
C VAL A 56 -8.70 -3.08 -14.18
N THR A 57 -7.86 -3.46 -15.15
CA THR A 57 -8.29 -3.86 -16.51
C THR A 57 -8.90 -5.26 -16.53
N HIS A 58 -8.37 -6.15 -15.67
CA HIS A 58 -8.77 -7.56 -15.56
C HIS A 58 -9.19 -7.89 -14.12
N PRO A 59 -10.30 -7.30 -13.61
CA PRO A 59 -10.77 -7.52 -12.24
C PRO A 59 -11.04 -9.01 -11.96
N GLU A 60 -11.43 -9.80 -12.96
CA GLU A 60 -11.64 -11.25 -12.84
C GLU A 60 -10.39 -12.02 -12.37
N ASN A 61 -9.20 -11.48 -12.65
CA ASN A 61 -7.91 -12.06 -12.26
C ASN A 61 -7.39 -11.54 -10.90
N VAL A 62 -8.21 -10.80 -10.16
CA VAL A 62 -7.91 -10.41 -8.77
C VAL A 62 -8.37 -11.54 -7.86
N HIS A 63 -7.44 -12.07 -7.07
CA HIS A 63 -7.70 -13.09 -6.05
C HIS A 63 -7.68 -12.47 -4.67
N VAL A 64 -8.55 -12.94 -3.77
CA VAL A 64 -8.57 -12.49 -2.37
C VAL A 64 -8.08 -13.63 -1.48
N TYR A 65 -7.24 -13.29 -0.53
CA TYR A 65 -6.72 -14.23 0.47
C TYR A 65 -6.98 -13.70 1.87
N VAL A 66 -7.31 -14.60 2.79
CA VAL A 66 -7.49 -14.28 4.21
C VAL A 66 -6.36 -14.90 5.01
N SER A 67 -5.70 -14.09 5.85
CA SER A 67 -4.77 -14.60 6.87
C SER A 67 -5.49 -14.84 8.19
N MET A 68 -5.36 -16.04 8.73
CA MET A 68 -5.95 -16.43 10.01
C MET A 68 -5.10 -16.02 11.22
N ASP A 69 -3.78 -15.86 11.01
CA ASP A 69 -2.79 -15.75 12.09
C ASP A 69 -2.19 -14.34 12.28
N GLY A 70 -2.77 -13.28 11.69
CA GLY A 70 -2.27 -11.93 11.94
C GLY A 70 -2.98 -10.77 11.24
N GLU A 71 -2.54 -9.56 11.57
CA GLU A 71 -2.87 -8.34 10.83
C GLU A 71 -2.14 -8.35 9.49
N THR A 72 -2.81 -8.85 8.46
CA THR A 72 -2.36 -8.70 7.08
C THR A 72 -3.31 -7.74 6.36
N GLY A 73 -2.75 -6.65 5.85
CA GLY A 73 -3.37 -5.79 4.85
C GLY A 73 -2.33 -5.55 3.77
N GLY A 74 -2.71 -5.72 2.52
CA GLY A 74 -1.81 -5.45 1.41
C GLY A 74 -2.28 -6.05 0.09
N SER A 75 -1.66 -5.60 -0.98
CA SER A 75 -1.88 -6.09 -2.32
C SER A 75 -0.56 -6.42 -3.00
N MET A 76 -0.61 -7.41 -3.87
CA MET A 76 0.50 -7.81 -4.71
C MET A 76 0.00 -7.95 -6.14
N GLY A 77 0.75 -7.42 -7.09
CA GLY A 77 0.39 -7.51 -8.50
C GLY A 77 0.58 -6.19 -9.22
N ALA A 78 0.20 -6.19 -10.48
CA ALA A 78 0.20 -4.98 -11.29
C ALA A 78 -0.85 -5.08 -12.38
N ASN A 79 -1.64 -4.02 -12.55
CA ASN A 79 -2.62 -3.89 -13.62
C ASN A 79 -2.02 -4.20 -15.01
N VAL A 80 -0.78 -3.78 -15.27
CA VAL A 80 -0.08 -4.03 -16.54
C VAL A 80 0.14 -5.53 -16.83
N PHE A 81 0.20 -6.38 -15.79
CA PHE A 81 0.27 -7.83 -15.95
C PHE A 81 -1.10 -8.50 -15.95
N GLY A 82 -2.19 -7.74 -15.73
CA GLY A 82 -3.56 -8.23 -15.69
C GLY A 82 -3.80 -9.25 -14.58
N ARG A 83 -3.02 -9.19 -13.49
CA ARG A 83 -3.07 -10.12 -12.36
C ARG A 83 -2.86 -9.36 -11.05
N GLY A 84 -3.61 -9.75 -10.02
CA GLY A 84 -3.51 -9.15 -8.69
C GLY A 84 -3.94 -10.10 -7.59
N SER A 85 -3.50 -9.81 -6.38
CA SER A 85 -3.95 -10.46 -5.16
C SER A 85 -4.14 -9.42 -4.07
N VAL A 86 -5.24 -9.51 -3.36
CA VAL A 86 -5.54 -8.71 -2.17
C VAL A 86 -5.46 -9.64 -0.97
N CYS A 87 -4.67 -9.26 0.03
CA CYS A 87 -4.45 -9.99 1.26
C CYS A 87 -5.14 -9.24 2.39
N ILE A 88 -6.12 -9.87 3.03
CA ILE A 88 -6.85 -9.29 4.14
C ILE A 88 -6.70 -10.13 5.40
N SER A 89 -6.86 -9.49 6.55
CA SER A 89 -6.88 -10.20 7.83
C SER A 89 -8.25 -10.84 8.05
N ASN A 90 -8.29 -11.85 8.90
CA ASN A 90 -9.57 -12.45 9.33
C ASN A 90 -10.52 -11.41 9.96
N ALA A 91 -9.99 -10.34 10.59
CA ALA A 91 -10.81 -9.26 11.12
C ALA A 91 -11.56 -8.49 10.02
N VAL A 92 -10.88 -8.17 8.91
CA VAL A 92 -11.51 -7.54 7.74
C VAL A 92 -12.54 -8.47 7.10
N TYR A 93 -12.21 -9.75 6.97
CA TYR A 93 -13.14 -10.75 6.43
C TYR A 93 -14.43 -10.85 7.27
N ARG A 94 -14.30 -10.94 8.60
CA ARG A 94 -15.44 -10.95 9.53
C ARG A 94 -16.21 -9.64 9.48
N GLY A 95 -15.53 -8.50 9.52
CA GLY A 95 -16.13 -7.16 9.44
C GLY A 95 -16.97 -6.94 8.18
N PHE A 96 -16.55 -7.50 7.05
CA PHE A 96 -17.33 -7.44 5.81
C PHE A 96 -18.63 -8.26 5.86
N HIS A 97 -18.60 -9.40 6.55
CA HIS A 97 -19.70 -10.36 6.66
C HIS A 97 -20.62 -10.12 7.85
N LEU A 98 -20.28 -9.15 8.70
CA LEU A 98 -21.09 -8.77 9.84
C LEU A 98 -22.42 -8.17 9.38
N ASP A 99 -23.51 -8.76 9.85
CA ASP A 99 -24.85 -8.20 9.69
C ASP A 99 -25.04 -7.10 10.74
N GLU A 100 -25.58 -5.95 10.35
CA GLU A 100 -25.75 -4.76 11.21
C GLU A 100 -26.66 -5.01 12.44
N ASN A 101 -27.27 -6.20 12.54
CA ASN A 101 -28.26 -6.57 13.55
C ASN A 101 -27.78 -7.58 14.60
N VAL A 102 -26.47 -7.93 14.62
CA VAL A 102 -25.92 -8.90 15.58
C VAL A 102 -25.09 -8.15 16.63
N ASP A 103 -25.67 -7.93 17.80
CA ASP A 103 -24.98 -7.42 19.00
C ASP A 103 -24.20 -8.59 19.64
N ASP A 104 -23.05 -8.97 19.07
CA ASP A 104 -22.12 -9.87 19.73
C ASP A 104 -21.07 -9.05 20.51
N GLU A 105 -21.15 -9.08 21.85
CA GLU A 105 -20.26 -8.33 22.77
C GLU A 105 -18.76 -8.68 22.65
N ASP A 106 -18.40 -9.72 21.88
CA ASP A 106 -17.01 -10.13 21.59
C ASP A 106 -16.43 -9.41 20.33
N GLU A 107 -17.15 -8.45 19.75
CA GLU A 107 -16.83 -7.82 18.44
C GLU A 107 -16.35 -6.37 18.50
N ASP A 108 -16.12 -5.82 19.70
CA ASP A 108 -15.82 -4.39 19.95
C ASP A 108 -14.61 -3.78 19.18
N ASP A 109 -13.79 -4.59 18.49
CA ASP A 109 -12.66 -4.12 17.67
C ASP A 109 -12.63 -4.66 16.23
N LEU A 110 -13.74 -5.22 15.73
CA LEU A 110 -13.86 -5.58 14.32
C LEU A 110 -14.11 -4.33 13.46
N PRO A 111 -13.56 -4.29 12.23
CA PRO A 111 -13.88 -3.20 11.32
C PRO A 111 -15.33 -3.25 10.88
N SER A 112 -15.96 -2.09 10.69
CA SER A 112 -17.29 -2.04 10.06
C SER A 112 -17.22 -2.48 8.60
N LYS A 113 -18.37 -2.71 7.97
CA LYS A 113 -18.41 -3.04 6.54
C LYS A 113 -17.82 -1.93 5.66
N GLU A 114 -18.06 -0.67 5.99
CA GLU A 114 -17.47 0.50 5.31
C GLU A 114 -15.95 0.54 5.48
N GLU A 115 -15.44 0.22 6.67
CA GLU A 115 -14.01 0.12 6.92
C GLU A 115 -13.39 -1.01 6.08
N ALA A 116 -14.03 -2.18 6.07
CA ALA A 116 -13.58 -3.31 5.27
C ALA A 116 -13.56 -2.99 3.76
N GLU A 117 -14.62 -2.37 3.24
CA GLU A 117 -14.68 -1.96 1.83
C GLU A 117 -13.67 -0.86 1.47
N PHE A 118 -13.41 0.09 2.37
CA PHE A 118 -12.33 1.05 2.17
C PHE A 118 -10.97 0.37 2.09
N ILE A 119 -10.67 -0.59 2.97
CA ILE A 119 -9.42 -1.37 2.93
C ILE A 119 -9.30 -2.08 1.58
N LEU A 120 -10.37 -2.76 1.12
CA LEU A 120 -10.37 -3.41 -0.19
C LEU A 120 -10.15 -2.41 -1.34
N ALA A 121 -10.78 -1.24 -1.29
CA ALA A 121 -10.62 -0.19 -2.28
C ALA A 121 -9.20 0.37 -2.32
N HIS A 122 -8.61 0.66 -1.15
CA HIS A 122 -7.23 1.10 -1.01
C HIS A 122 -6.26 0.12 -1.69
N GLU A 123 -6.41 -1.17 -1.40
CA GLU A 123 -5.60 -2.21 -2.04
C GLU A 123 -5.84 -2.35 -3.54
N CYS A 124 -7.08 -2.16 -4.00
CA CYS A 124 -7.39 -2.16 -5.43
C CYS A 124 -6.78 -0.94 -6.15
N VAL A 125 -6.59 0.20 -5.48
CA VAL A 125 -5.87 1.34 -6.07
C VAL A 125 -4.40 1.01 -6.25
N HIS A 126 -3.75 0.37 -5.28
CA HIS A 126 -2.36 -0.09 -5.44
C HIS A 126 -2.18 -0.99 -6.67
N LEU A 127 -3.13 -1.91 -6.91
CA LEU A 127 -3.14 -2.73 -8.12
C LEU A 127 -3.33 -1.88 -9.38
N ALA A 128 -4.35 -1.03 -9.41
CA ALA A 128 -4.70 -0.19 -10.57
C ALA A 128 -3.53 0.72 -11.00
N LYS A 129 -2.80 1.25 -10.02
CA LYS A 129 -1.66 2.16 -10.20
C LYS A 129 -0.31 1.45 -10.35
N ASN A 130 -0.28 0.12 -10.27
CA ASN A 130 0.94 -0.69 -10.39
C ASN A 130 1.98 -0.38 -9.31
N HIS A 131 1.54 0.00 -8.10
CA HIS A 131 2.41 0.43 -7.01
C HIS A 131 3.49 -0.60 -6.67
N SER A 132 3.16 -1.90 -6.64
CA SER A 132 4.16 -2.96 -6.39
C SER A 132 5.25 -3.01 -7.47
N LEU A 133 4.92 -2.75 -8.74
CA LEU A 133 5.90 -2.70 -9.83
C LEU A 133 6.78 -1.44 -9.75
N VAL A 134 6.19 -0.30 -9.43
CA VAL A 134 6.92 0.97 -9.22
C VAL A 134 7.92 0.81 -8.07
N MET A 135 7.47 0.28 -6.92
CA MET A 135 8.33 0.01 -5.78
C MET A 135 9.43 -1.01 -6.12
N SER A 136 9.09 -2.10 -6.84
CA SER A 136 10.07 -3.11 -7.27
C SER A 136 11.16 -2.55 -8.19
N SER A 137 10.85 -1.47 -8.92
CA SER A 137 11.79 -0.76 -9.79
C SER A 137 12.71 0.20 -9.03
N PHE A 138 12.32 0.64 -7.83
CA PHE A 138 13.02 1.67 -7.08
C PHE A 138 14.45 1.26 -6.70
N VAL A 139 14.63 0.07 -6.09
CA VAL A 139 15.94 -0.38 -5.61
C VAL A 139 16.98 -0.51 -6.75
N PRO A 140 16.68 -1.18 -7.88
CA PRO A 140 17.59 -1.21 -9.03
C PRO A 140 17.95 0.19 -9.56
N MET A 141 16.98 1.10 -9.65
CA MET A 141 17.21 2.47 -10.10
C MET A 141 18.06 3.28 -9.13
N ALA A 142 17.82 3.12 -7.81
CA ALA A 142 18.62 3.74 -6.76
C ALA A 142 20.07 3.23 -6.77
N MET A 143 20.29 1.94 -7.06
CA MET A 143 21.63 1.37 -7.20
C MET A 143 22.39 1.96 -8.39
N LEU A 144 21.76 2.03 -9.57
CA LEU A 144 22.35 2.63 -10.77
C LEU A 144 22.69 4.11 -10.53
N SER A 145 21.79 4.83 -9.86
CA SER A 145 21.97 6.24 -9.51
C SER A 145 23.12 6.44 -8.51
N SER A 146 23.18 5.60 -7.48
CA SER A 146 24.26 5.61 -6.48
C SER A 146 25.63 5.33 -7.13
N ALA A 147 25.71 4.33 -8.00
CA ALA A 147 26.93 4.05 -8.75
C ALA A 147 27.35 5.23 -9.63
N SER A 148 26.41 5.88 -10.32
CA SER A 148 26.67 7.11 -11.08
C SER A 148 27.24 8.21 -10.18
N LEU A 149 26.66 8.41 -9.00
CA LEU A 149 27.11 9.42 -8.04
C LEU A 149 28.55 9.16 -7.56
N THR A 150 28.91 7.90 -7.30
CA THR A 150 30.29 7.55 -6.89
C THR A 150 31.35 7.85 -7.97
N THR A 151 30.96 7.97 -9.24
CA THR A 151 31.89 8.38 -10.31
C THR A 151 32.05 9.90 -10.42
N LYS A 152 31.05 10.68 -10.00
CA LYS A 152 31.02 12.14 -10.12
C LYS A 152 31.53 12.85 -8.87
N VAL A 153 31.31 12.27 -7.69
CA VAL A 153 31.75 12.84 -6.42
C VAL A 153 33.15 12.32 -6.10
N SER A 154 34.10 13.24 -5.88
CA SER A 154 35.50 12.93 -5.56
C SER A 154 35.62 12.31 -4.18
N ASN A 155 34.94 12.88 -3.18
CA ASN A 155 34.88 12.36 -1.82
C ASN A 155 33.97 11.11 -1.77
N LYS A 156 34.59 9.92 -1.66
CA LYS A 156 33.88 8.64 -1.67
C LYS A 156 32.99 8.43 -0.45
N PHE A 157 33.38 8.93 0.72
CA PHE A 157 32.54 8.88 1.91
C PHE A 157 31.26 9.70 1.72
N LEU A 158 31.39 10.93 1.23
CA LEU A 158 30.24 11.78 0.92
C LEU A 158 29.36 11.17 -0.17
N ALA A 159 29.96 10.59 -1.22
CA ALA A 159 29.22 9.91 -2.28
C ALA A 159 28.37 8.75 -1.74
N THR A 160 28.93 7.96 -0.81
CA THR A 160 28.22 6.87 -0.14
C THR A 160 27.08 7.39 0.72
N LEU A 161 27.31 8.42 1.54
CA LEU A 161 26.27 9.03 2.38
C LEU A 161 25.10 9.55 1.54
N LEU A 162 25.40 10.25 0.44
CA LEU A 162 24.37 10.75 -0.47
C LEU A 162 23.62 9.60 -1.16
N GLY A 163 24.32 8.57 -1.64
CA GLY A 163 23.68 7.41 -2.29
C GLY A 163 22.74 6.64 -1.35
N VAL A 164 23.21 6.32 -0.14
CA VAL A 164 22.39 5.63 0.88
C VAL A 164 21.26 6.52 1.36
N GLY A 165 21.53 7.81 1.63
CA GLY A 165 20.52 8.76 2.06
C GLY A 165 19.41 8.94 1.03
N SER A 166 19.76 9.07 -0.26
CA SER A 166 18.77 9.14 -1.34
C SER A 166 17.95 7.86 -1.49
N LEU A 167 18.55 6.68 -1.24
CA LEU A 167 17.81 5.41 -1.26
C LEU A 167 16.80 5.35 -0.11
N VAL A 168 17.21 5.67 1.11
CA VAL A 168 16.33 5.61 2.29
C VAL A 168 15.23 6.66 2.21
N VAL A 169 15.58 7.93 2.03
CA VAL A 169 14.60 9.04 1.98
C VAL A 169 13.71 8.92 0.74
N GLY A 170 14.30 8.55 -0.41
CA GLY A 170 13.54 8.36 -1.64
C GLY A 170 12.57 7.18 -1.54
N GLY A 171 12.96 6.09 -0.88
CA GLY A 171 12.10 4.92 -0.67
C GLY A 171 10.92 5.24 0.26
N ILE A 172 11.20 5.91 1.38
CA ILE A 172 10.15 6.35 2.32
C ILE A 172 9.19 7.31 1.61
N TYR A 173 9.71 8.34 0.94
CA TYR A 173 8.89 9.31 0.22
C TYR A 173 8.01 8.64 -0.84
N LEU A 174 8.59 7.73 -1.62
CA LEU A 174 7.89 6.99 -2.67
C LEU A 174 6.79 6.09 -2.08
N SER A 175 7.07 5.41 -0.97
CA SER A 175 6.09 4.59 -0.24
C SER A 175 4.93 5.45 0.27
N TRP A 176 5.25 6.55 0.94
CA TRP A 176 4.26 7.49 1.46
C TRP A 176 3.38 8.10 0.38
N TRP A 177 3.98 8.45 -0.76
CA TRP A 177 3.25 8.96 -1.91
C TRP A 177 2.22 7.94 -2.42
N MET A 178 2.61 6.66 -2.54
CA MET A 178 1.70 5.59 -2.97
C MET A 178 0.54 5.38 -1.99
N GLU A 179 0.81 5.47 -0.68
CA GLU A 179 -0.23 5.36 0.36
C GLU A 179 -1.24 6.50 0.30
N TYR A 180 -0.76 7.75 0.13
CA TYR A 180 -1.67 8.89 -0.05
C TYR A 180 -2.48 8.79 -1.35
N GLU A 181 -1.87 8.32 -2.45
CA GLU A 181 -2.60 8.08 -3.70
C GLU A 181 -3.65 6.97 -3.54
N ALA A 182 -3.34 5.91 -2.78
CA ALA A 182 -4.27 4.83 -2.51
C ALA A 182 -5.45 5.25 -1.61
N ASP A 183 -5.18 5.99 -0.53
CA ASP A 183 -6.22 6.57 0.33
C ASP A 183 -7.17 7.48 -0.44
N HIS A 184 -6.59 8.38 -1.24
CA HIS A 184 -7.36 9.31 -2.05
C HIS A 184 -8.17 8.57 -3.13
N GLY A 185 -7.55 7.62 -3.83
CA GLY A 185 -8.22 6.84 -4.87
C GLY A 185 -9.39 6.03 -4.31
N ALA A 186 -9.22 5.41 -3.15
CA ALA A 186 -10.28 4.67 -2.47
C ALA A 186 -11.43 5.58 -2.05
N ALA A 187 -11.10 6.71 -1.40
CA ALA A 187 -12.10 7.67 -0.95
C ALA A 187 -12.88 8.34 -2.10
N SER A 188 -12.25 8.47 -3.27
CA SER A 188 -12.86 9.06 -4.47
C SER A 188 -13.97 8.19 -5.09
N LEU A 189 -14.09 6.91 -4.69
CA LEU A 189 -15.19 6.03 -5.09
C LEU A 189 -16.54 6.44 -4.49
N GLY A 190 -16.53 7.27 -3.45
CA GLY A 190 -17.75 7.87 -2.91
C GLY A 190 -17.72 8.06 -1.39
N HIS A 191 -18.75 8.75 -0.90
CA HIS A 191 -18.88 9.14 0.52
C HIS A 191 -18.75 7.96 1.50
N ARG A 192 -19.26 6.79 1.13
CA ARG A 192 -19.15 5.57 1.95
C ARG A 192 -17.70 5.16 2.18
N PHE A 193 -16.89 5.13 1.13
CA PHE A 193 -15.46 4.79 1.22
C PHE A 193 -14.68 5.87 1.97
N HIS A 194 -15.00 7.14 1.76
CA HIS A 194 -14.37 8.25 2.48
C HIS A 194 -14.58 8.13 4.01
N ILE A 195 -15.81 7.89 4.46
CA ILE A 195 -16.11 7.67 5.88
C ILE A 195 -15.42 6.40 6.39
N GLY A 196 -15.49 5.31 5.63
CA GLY A 196 -14.82 4.05 5.96
C GLY A 196 -13.32 4.23 6.17
N GLY A 197 -12.66 5.04 5.35
CA GLY A 197 -11.24 5.35 5.47
C GLY A 197 -10.89 6.15 6.71
N LEU A 198 -11.64 7.22 6.99
CA LEU A 198 -11.45 8.01 8.21
C LEU A 198 -11.66 7.16 9.46
N SER A 199 -12.72 6.34 9.46
CA SER A 199 -13.02 5.43 10.56
C SER A 199 -11.92 4.39 10.76
N THR A 200 -11.44 3.76 9.69
CA THR A 200 -10.37 2.75 9.72
C THR A 200 -9.07 3.30 10.32
N LEU A 201 -8.64 4.48 9.85
CA LEU A 201 -7.41 5.12 10.30
C LEU A 201 -7.54 5.57 11.76
N GLU A 202 -8.69 6.12 12.14
CA GLU A 202 -8.97 6.56 13.50
C GLU A 202 -9.10 5.38 14.48
N ARG A 203 -9.67 4.25 14.05
CA ARG A 203 -9.71 3.01 14.83
C ARG A 203 -8.29 2.50 15.09
N THR A 204 -7.46 2.44 14.06
CA THR A 204 -6.03 2.05 14.20
C THR A 204 -5.28 3.00 15.14
N ARG A 205 -5.51 4.31 15.01
CA ARG A 205 -4.91 5.34 15.89
C ARG A 205 -5.30 5.12 17.36
N ARG A 206 -6.59 4.91 17.63
CA ARG A 206 -7.11 4.64 18.98
C ARG A 206 -6.51 3.36 19.56
N ARG A 207 -6.42 2.28 18.79
CA ARG A 207 -5.79 1.02 19.20
C ARG A 207 -4.33 1.22 19.58
N ASN A 208 -3.56 1.97 18.78
CA ASN A 208 -2.17 2.29 19.10
C ASN A 208 -2.04 3.10 20.40
N CYS A 209 -2.91 4.08 20.61
CA CYS A 209 -2.96 4.85 21.86
C CYS A 209 -3.28 3.96 23.07
N MET A 210 -4.28 3.08 22.96
CA MET A 210 -4.63 2.11 24.00
C MET A 210 -3.46 1.17 24.30
N PHE A 211 -2.82 0.62 23.26
CA PHE A 211 -1.65 -0.23 23.42
C PHE A 211 -0.51 0.49 24.14
N LYS A 212 -0.23 1.75 23.78
CA LYS A 212 0.77 2.57 24.48
C LYS A 212 0.42 2.80 25.96
N GLN A 213 -0.84 3.03 26.28
CA GLN A 213 -1.29 3.21 27.67
C GLN A 213 -1.11 1.93 28.49
N MET A 214 -1.44 0.76 27.93
CA MET A 214 -1.28 -0.53 28.59
C MET A 214 0.19 -1.00 28.64
N HIS A 215 0.96 -0.70 27.61
CA HIS A 215 2.36 -1.08 27.44
C HIS A 215 3.20 0.16 27.07
N PRO A 216 3.67 0.95 28.07
CA PRO A 216 4.41 2.17 27.83
C PRO A 216 5.63 1.95 26.92
N THR A 217 5.54 2.46 25.70
CA THR A 217 6.58 2.34 24.68
C THR A 217 6.92 3.70 24.08
N ARG A 218 8.19 3.88 23.71
CA ARG A 218 8.66 5.05 22.95
C ARG A 218 8.45 4.91 21.45
N TRP A 219 8.06 3.72 20.98
CA TRP A 219 7.84 3.43 19.57
C TRP A 219 6.49 3.93 19.06
N ILE A 220 5.57 4.32 19.94
CA ILE A 220 4.28 4.91 19.58
C ILE A 220 4.24 6.33 20.15
N THR A 221 3.83 7.33 19.37
CA THR A 221 3.66 8.71 19.84
C THR A 221 2.44 8.85 20.75
N ASP A 222 2.30 9.98 21.46
CA ASP A 222 1.09 10.22 22.26
C ASP A 222 -0.18 10.38 21.40
N GLU A 223 0.01 10.66 20.10
CA GLU A 223 -1.07 10.77 19.11
C GLU A 223 -1.36 9.45 18.39
N GLY A 224 -0.67 8.35 18.73
CA GLY A 224 -0.93 7.02 18.19
C GLY A 224 -0.14 6.65 16.92
N ASN A 225 0.87 7.43 16.52
CA ASN A 225 1.72 7.10 15.37
C ASN A 225 2.78 6.06 15.75
N TYR A 226 2.87 4.96 15.00
CA TYR A 226 3.91 3.95 15.19
C TYR A 226 5.18 4.32 14.43
N LEU A 227 6.26 4.59 15.15
CA LEU A 227 7.51 5.16 14.60
C LEU A 227 8.37 4.15 13.85
N ALA A 228 8.15 2.85 14.04
CA ALA A 228 8.89 1.82 13.32
C ALA A 228 8.24 1.47 11.96
N ASP A 229 7.00 1.92 11.73
CA ASP A 229 6.38 1.83 10.42
C ASP A 229 6.90 2.96 9.53
N THR A 230 7.83 2.59 8.65
CA THR A 230 8.40 3.50 7.65
C THR A 230 7.85 3.25 6.25
N ALA A 231 7.04 2.20 6.09
CA ALA A 231 6.36 1.90 4.83
C ALA A 231 5.14 2.81 4.66
N HIS A 232 4.45 3.14 5.75
CA HIS A 232 3.28 4.01 5.73
C HIS A 232 3.60 5.41 6.29
N PRO A 233 2.94 6.47 5.79
CA PRO A 233 2.91 7.76 6.47
C PRO A 233 2.27 7.61 7.86
N TRP A 234 2.54 8.58 8.73
CA TRP A 234 1.90 8.63 10.04
C TRP A 234 0.38 8.66 9.93
N LEU A 235 -0.31 7.96 10.84
CA LEU A 235 -1.77 7.88 10.88
C LEU A 235 -2.39 9.28 10.96
N THR A 236 -1.83 10.17 11.78
CA THR A 236 -2.32 11.55 11.89
C THR A 236 -2.27 12.27 10.55
N THR A 237 -1.17 12.12 9.81
CA THR A 237 -1.03 12.76 8.49
C THR A 237 -1.95 12.17 7.43
N ARG A 238 -2.23 10.86 7.48
CA ARG A 238 -3.23 10.22 6.60
C ARG A 238 -4.64 10.69 6.92
N ILE A 239 -4.99 10.80 8.20
CA ILE A 239 -6.30 11.33 8.66
C ILE A 239 -6.47 12.80 8.24
N ASP A 240 -5.46 13.63 8.43
CA ASP A 240 -5.51 15.05 8.02
C ASP A 240 -5.64 15.17 6.49
N HIS A 241 -4.89 14.37 5.74
CA HIS A 241 -4.97 14.35 4.28
C HIS A 241 -6.34 13.89 3.79
N LEU A 242 -6.89 12.84 4.39
CA LEU A 242 -8.18 12.30 4.01
C LEU A 242 -9.33 13.23 4.44
N SER A 243 -9.29 13.83 5.63
CA SER A 243 -10.34 14.74 6.11
C SER A 243 -10.39 16.07 5.36
N SER A 244 -9.26 16.52 4.82
CA SER A 244 -9.19 17.70 3.95
C SER A 244 -9.55 17.39 2.49
N HIS A 245 -9.74 16.12 2.13
CA HIS A 245 -10.12 15.72 0.79
C HIS A 245 -11.58 16.09 0.52
N ASN A 246 -11.78 17.07 -0.37
CA ASN A 246 -13.09 17.36 -0.92
C ASN A 246 -13.44 16.30 -1.98
N ILE A 247 -14.43 15.47 -1.69
CA ILE A 247 -14.92 14.40 -2.58
C ILE A 247 -15.37 14.98 -3.94
N ASP A 248 -15.82 16.23 -3.96
CA ASP A 248 -16.31 16.93 -5.16
C ASP A 248 -15.20 17.60 -6.00
N ASP A 249 -13.94 17.61 -5.54
CA ASP A 249 -12.82 18.27 -6.23
C ASP A 249 -11.55 17.41 -6.20
N CYS A 250 -11.55 16.37 -7.05
CA CYS A 250 -10.43 15.43 -7.24
C CYS A 250 -9.17 16.07 -7.87
N HIS A 251 -9.18 17.38 -8.20
CA HIS A 251 -8.06 18.05 -8.87
C HIS A 251 -7.01 18.64 -7.92
N ASN A 252 -7.27 18.69 -6.61
CA ASN A 252 -6.46 19.47 -5.66
C ASN A 252 -5.56 18.66 -4.71
N CYS A 253 -5.39 17.35 -4.91
CA CYS A 253 -4.38 16.58 -4.18
C CYS A 253 -2.98 16.89 -4.76
N ALA A 254 -2.19 17.68 -4.05
CA ALA A 254 -0.83 18.08 -4.46
C ALA A 254 0.08 16.88 -4.79
N PHE A 255 -0.15 15.74 -4.13
CA PHE A 255 0.58 14.49 -4.35
C PHE A 255 0.02 13.66 -5.53
N CYS A 256 -1.26 13.77 -5.85
CA CYS A 256 -1.93 12.96 -6.88
C CYS A 256 -1.74 13.51 -8.31
N SER A 257 -1.03 14.64 -8.46
CA SER A 257 -0.88 15.38 -9.74
C SER A 257 0.25 14.88 -10.65
N LEU A 258 1.08 13.92 -10.22
CA LEU A 258 2.28 13.52 -10.97
C LEU A 258 2.05 12.42 -12.02
N VAL A 259 1.03 11.55 -11.86
CA VAL A 259 0.75 10.44 -12.79
C VAL A 259 -0.75 10.07 -12.83
N SER A 260 -1.67 11.01 -12.61
CA SER A 260 -3.11 10.71 -12.52
C SER A 260 -3.68 10.14 -13.82
N THR A 261 -3.91 8.83 -13.85
CA THR A 261 -5.01 8.24 -14.61
C THR A 261 -6.32 8.69 -13.97
N PRO A 262 -7.27 9.26 -14.73
CA PRO A 262 -8.59 9.58 -14.21
C PRO A 262 -9.31 8.29 -13.80
N PHE A 263 -9.88 8.27 -12.59
CA PHE A 263 -10.80 7.22 -12.18
C PHE A 263 -12.03 7.24 -13.09
N ARG A 264 -12.63 6.07 -13.34
CA ARG A 264 -13.86 6.01 -14.14
C ARG A 264 -14.99 6.57 -13.28
N SER A 265 -15.37 7.81 -13.53
CA SER A 265 -16.63 8.37 -13.03
C SER A 265 -17.79 7.56 -13.60
N THR A 266 -18.71 7.14 -12.74
CA THR A 266 -20.02 6.60 -13.14
C THR A 266 -20.77 7.56 -14.05
#